data_AF-A0A6L2ZM68-F1
#
_entry.id   AF-A0A6L2ZM68-F1
#
_cell.length_a   1.000
_cell.length_b   1.000
_cell.length_c   1.000
_cell.angle_alpha   90.00
_cell.angle_beta   90.00
_cell.angle_gamma   90.00
#
_symmetry.space_group_name_H-M   'P 1'
#
loop_
_entity.id
_entity.type
_entity.pdbx_description
1 polymer ?
#
loop_
_entity_poly.entity_id
_entity_poly.type
_entity_poly.pdbx_seq_one_letter_code
_entity_poly.pdbx_strand_id
1 'polypeptide(L)'
;MISIPCFLHLYFKSIYTAYAITLCAFQCNIDSDIFHAWINQDLLPKVPRNAVIVMDNVSFHKRQDIQHSIKNAGFTLEYLPVYSPDLNPIEHKWAQAKARRRKYRCDVDTLFSTSLF
;
A
#
# COMPACT_ATOMS: atom_id res chain seq x y z
N MET A 1 16.89 -12.81 11.28
CA MET A 1 15.98 -11.66 11.32
C MET A 1 16.28 -10.83 10.08
N ILE A 2 15.68 -11.19 8.94
CA ILE A 2 15.98 -10.52 7.66
C ILE A 2 15.11 -9.28 7.64
N SER A 3 15.75 -8.11 7.66
CA SER A 3 15.19 -6.80 7.41
C SER A 3 14.46 -6.83 6.07
N ILE A 4 13.15 -7.07 6.14
CA ILE A 4 12.24 -6.84 5.01
C ILE A 4 12.23 -5.31 4.84
N PRO A 5 12.57 -4.76 3.66
CA PRO A 5 12.43 -3.32 3.42
C PRO A 5 11.01 -2.92 3.83
N CYS A 6 10.86 -1.88 4.65
CA CYS A 6 9.54 -1.46 5.06
C CYS A 6 8.76 -1.09 3.79
N PHE A 7 7.66 -1.78 3.56
CA PHE A 7 6.76 -1.50 2.44
C PHE A 7 5.67 -0.55 2.94
N LEU A 8 5.49 0.54 2.20
CA LEU A 8 4.52 1.58 2.53
C LEU A 8 3.19 1.20 1.89
N HIS A 9 2.22 0.82 2.72
CA HIS A 9 1.04 0.09 2.26
C HIS A 9 -0.22 0.95 2.29
N LEU A 10 -0.76 1.23 1.11
CA LEU A 10 -2.18 1.56 0.99
C LEU A 10 -2.81 0.82 -0.18
N TYR A 11 -3.87 0.09 0.14
CA TYR A 11 -4.68 -0.68 -0.81
C TYR A 11 -5.83 0.19 -1.31
N PHE A 12 -5.85 0.49 -2.61
CA PHE A 12 -6.94 1.26 -3.21
C PHE A 12 -7.99 0.31 -3.74
N LYS A 13 -9.21 0.42 -3.21
CA LYS A 13 -10.38 -0.18 -3.83
C LYS A 13 -10.98 0.83 -4.81
N SER A 14 -10.42 0.91 -6.02
CA SER A 14 -11.21 1.43 -7.14
C SER A 14 -12.37 0.45 -7.36
N ILE A 15 -13.58 0.98 -7.48
CA ILE A 15 -14.87 0.28 -7.33
C ILE A 15 -15.04 -0.92 -8.30
N TYR A 16 -14.12 -1.16 -9.23
CA TYR A 16 -14.26 -2.21 -10.25
C TYR A 16 -13.10 -3.19 -10.38
N THR A 17 -11.92 -2.99 -9.76
CA THR A 17 -10.85 -4.03 -9.78
C THR A 17 -9.75 -3.82 -8.73
N ALA A 18 -9.33 -4.92 -8.11
CA ALA A 18 -8.29 -4.97 -7.08
C ALA A 18 -6.88 -5.13 -7.72
N TYR A 19 -6.29 -4.03 -8.18
CA TYR A 19 -4.89 -4.00 -8.62
C TYR A 19 -4.07 -3.09 -7.72
N ALA A 20 -2.81 -3.47 -7.49
CA ALA A 20 -1.84 -2.57 -6.88
C ALA A 20 -1.54 -1.44 -7.86
N ILE A 21 -1.75 -0.19 -7.44
CA ILE A 21 -1.51 0.99 -8.29
C ILE A 21 -0.02 1.34 -8.31
N THR A 22 0.65 1.18 -7.18
CA THR A 22 2.08 1.46 -7.04
C THR A 22 2.68 0.60 -5.93
N LEU A 23 3.96 0.27 -6.07
CA LEU A 23 4.75 -0.49 -5.10
C LEU A 23 6.11 0.21 -4.95
N CYS A 24 6.45 0.57 -3.71
CA CYS A 24 7.75 1.14 -3.38
C CYS A 24 8.40 0.34 -2.25
N ALA A 25 9.67 -0.01 -2.44
CA ALA A 25 10.50 -0.66 -1.43
C ALA A 25 11.41 0.38 -0.79
N PHE A 26 11.38 0.49 0.55
CA PHE A 26 12.22 1.41 1.30
C PHE A 26 13.26 0.65 2.11
N GLN A 27 14.51 1.07 2.05
CA GLN A 27 15.59 0.51 2.88
C GLN A 27 15.61 1.08 4.31
N CYS A 28 14.69 1.99 4.63
CA CYS A 28 14.52 2.60 5.94
C CYS A 28 13.20 2.17 6.60
N ASN A 29 13.07 2.45 7.89
CA ASN A 29 11.78 2.38 8.56
C ASN A 29 10.84 3.43 7.98
N ILE A 30 9.59 3.06 7.81
CA ILE A 30 8.56 3.99 7.37
C ILE A 30 8.00 4.68 8.59
N ASP A 31 8.21 5.99 8.63
CA ASP A 31 7.49 6.87 9.52
C ASP A 31 6.35 7.56 8.77
N SER A 32 5.68 8.42 9.51
CA SER A 32 4.53 9.13 8.98
C SER A 32 4.89 10.18 7.93
N ASP A 33 6.13 10.71 7.90
CA ASP A 33 6.57 11.75 6.95
C ASP A 33 6.91 11.12 5.60
N ILE A 34 7.63 10.00 5.62
CA ILE A 34 7.85 9.18 4.41
C ILE A 34 6.51 8.75 3.81
N PHE A 35 5.55 8.40 4.67
CA PHE A 35 4.22 8.03 4.23
C PHE A 35 3.47 9.19 3.56
N HIS A 36 3.48 10.37 4.20
CA HIS A 36 2.88 11.57 3.61
C HIS A 36 3.51 11.94 2.27
N ALA A 37 4.83 11.86 2.16
CA ALA A 37 5.54 12.12 0.92
C ALA A 37 5.12 11.15 -0.19
N TRP A 38 5.05 9.85 0.11
CA TRP A 38 4.61 8.83 -0.85
C TRP A 38 3.16 9.03 -1.32
N ILE A 39 2.24 9.37 -0.41
CA ILE A 39 0.85 9.74 -0.76
C ILE A 39 0.85 10.81 -1.85
N ASN A 40 1.56 11.89 -1.62
CA ASN A 40 1.50 13.08 -2.47
C ASN A 40 2.27 12.92 -3.78
N GLN A 41 3.45 12.29 -3.73
CA GLN A 41 4.38 12.26 -4.85
C GLN A 41 4.16 11.07 -5.78
N ASP A 42 3.67 9.95 -5.24
CA ASP A 42 3.59 8.69 -5.98
C ASP A 42 2.16 8.22 -6.19
N LEU A 43 1.37 8.24 -5.13
CA LEU A 43 0.06 7.59 -5.12
C LEU A 43 -1.03 8.47 -5.74
N LEU A 44 -1.27 9.66 -5.19
CA LEU A 44 -2.33 10.56 -5.67
C LEU A 44 -2.26 10.85 -7.19
N PRO A 45 -1.07 11.02 -7.81
CA PRO A 45 -0.97 11.22 -9.25
C PRO A 45 -1.44 10.02 -10.10
N LYS A 46 -1.46 8.80 -9.54
CA LYS A 46 -1.77 7.55 -10.27
C LYS A 46 -3.19 7.04 -10.04
N VAL A 47 -3.89 7.56 -9.03
CA VAL A 47 -5.22 7.07 -8.64
C VAL A 47 -6.29 7.61 -9.60
N PRO A 48 -7.16 6.74 -10.16
CA PRO A 48 -8.26 7.17 -11.01
C PRO A 48 -9.22 8.10 -10.27
N ARG A 49 -9.66 9.21 -10.91
CA ARG A 49 -10.49 10.27 -10.30
C ARG A 49 -11.79 9.80 -9.62
N ASN A 50 -12.31 8.63 -9.95
CA ASN A 50 -13.54 8.04 -9.40
C ASN A 50 -13.27 6.90 -8.39
N ALA A 51 -12.07 6.80 -7.85
CA ALA A 51 -11.70 5.79 -6.87
C ALA A 51 -11.98 6.25 -5.43
N VAL A 52 -12.16 5.27 -4.55
CA VAL A 52 -12.14 5.46 -3.09
C VAL A 52 -10.82 4.94 -2.56
N ILE A 53 -10.15 5.77 -1.74
CA ILE A 53 -8.93 5.38 -1.04
C ILE A 53 -9.35 4.64 0.22
N VAL A 54 -8.91 3.39 0.37
CA VAL A 54 -9.14 2.61 1.58
C VAL A 54 -7.81 2.40 2.28
N MET A 55 -7.73 2.66 3.58
CA MET A 55 -6.49 2.50 4.34
C MET A 55 -6.65 1.53 5.49
N ASP A 56 -5.56 0.87 5.88
CA ASP A 56 -5.52 0.17 7.16
C ASP A 56 -5.70 1.15 8.33
N ASN A 57 -6.28 0.66 9.41
CA ASN A 57 -6.66 1.45 10.58
C ASN A 57 -5.49 1.68 11.56
N VAL A 58 -4.32 2.09 11.04
CA VAL A 58 -3.12 2.35 11.83
C VAL A 58 -2.99 3.84 12.14
N SER A 59 -2.50 4.18 13.33
CA SER A 59 -2.50 5.56 13.85
C SER A 59 -1.78 6.56 12.93
N PHE A 60 -0.65 6.18 12.33
CA PHE A 60 0.11 7.09 11.47
C PHE A 60 -0.55 7.35 10.10
N HIS A 61 -1.46 6.48 9.64
CA HIS A 61 -2.29 6.76 8.44
C HIS A 61 -3.30 7.89 8.68
N LYS A 62 -3.63 8.16 9.96
CA LYS A 62 -4.65 9.14 10.35
C LYS A 62 -4.09 10.53 10.64
N ARG A 63 -2.86 10.85 10.23
CA ARG A 63 -2.39 12.23 10.34
C ARG A 63 -3.28 13.16 9.51
N GLN A 64 -3.54 14.33 10.07
CA GLN A 64 -4.44 15.30 9.45
C GLN A 64 -3.94 15.77 8.08
N ASP A 65 -2.63 15.97 7.89
CA ASP A 65 -2.05 16.40 6.63
C ASP A 65 -2.23 15.37 5.50
N ILE A 66 -2.16 14.07 5.80
CA ILE A 66 -2.48 12.99 4.86
C ILE A 66 -3.96 13.09 4.44
N GLN A 67 -4.86 13.20 5.41
CA GLN A 67 -6.30 13.28 5.15
C GLN A 67 -6.66 14.51 4.31
N HIS A 68 -6.06 15.67 4.61
CA HIS A 68 -6.25 16.89 3.84
C HIS A 68 -5.72 16.76 2.42
N SER A 69 -4.53 16.16 2.24
CA SER A 69 -3.93 15.96 0.90
C SER A 69 -4.85 15.15 -0.01
N ILE A 70 -5.42 14.08 0.53
CA ILE A 70 -6.34 13.18 -0.18
C ILE A 70 -7.66 13.88 -0.52
N LYS A 71 -8.25 14.57 0.45
CA LYS A 71 -9.52 15.28 0.26
C LYS A 71 -9.36 16.43 -0.73
N ASN A 72 -8.25 17.18 -0.67
CA ASN A 72 -7.95 18.26 -1.60
C ASN A 72 -7.70 17.76 -3.03
N ALA A 73 -7.20 16.54 -3.17
CA ALA A 73 -7.08 15.85 -4.46
C ALA A 73 -8.43 15.33 -5.00
N GLY A 74 -9.53 15.49 -4.25
CA GLY A 74 -10.89 15.14 -4.68
C GLY A 74 -11.30 13.70 -4.42
N PHE A 75 -10.55 12.96 -3.61
CA PHE A 75 -10.84 11.56 -3.31
C PHE A 75 -11.58 11.38 -1.98
N THR A 76 -12.42 10.33 -1.93
CA THR A 76 -13.00 9.83 -0.68
C THR A 76 -11.98 8.95 0.03
N LEU A 77 -11.85 9.13 1.35
CA LEU A 77 -10.97 8.36 2.23
C LEU A 77 -11.79 7.54 3.21
N GLU A 78 -11.58 6.23 3.19
CA GLU A 78 -12.17 5.26 4.11
C GLU A 78 -11.08 4.47 4.84
N TYR A 79 -11.42 3.94 6.01
CA TYR A 79 -10.53 3.06 6.79
C TYR A 79 -11.16 1.70 6.97
N LEU A 80 -10.35 0.64 6.91
CA LEU A 80 -10.80 -0.69 7.30
C LEU A 80 -11.19 -0.72 8.78
N PRO A 81 -12.14 -1.58 9.19
CA PRO A 81 -12.40 -1.81 10.60
C PRO A 81 -11.15 -2.36 11.31
N VAL A 82 -11.02 -2.07 12.60
CA VAL A 82 -9.88 -2.54 13.39
C VAL A 82 -9.86 -4.08 13.40
N TYR A 83 -8.67 -4.68 13.34
CA TYR A 83 -8.47 -6.13 13.35
C TYR A 83 -9.21 -6.89 12.24
N SER A 84 -9.40 -6.28 11.06
CA SER A 84 -10.08 -6.90 9.91
C SER A 84 -9.12 -7.19 8.74
N PRO A 85 -8.06 -8.01 8.94
CA PRO A 85 -7.11 -8.33 7.87
C PRO A 85 -7.78 -9.07 6.72
N ASP A 86 -8.86 -9.82 6.97
CA ASP A 86 -9.62 -10.54 5.96
C ASP A 86 -10.29 -9.60 4.94
N LEU A 87 -10.50 -8.32 5.33
CA LEU A 87 -11.03 -7.28 4.46
C LEU A 87 -9.96 -6.55 3.66
N ASN A 88 -8.68 -6.90 3.84
CA ASN A 88 -7.56 -6.33 3.11
C ASN A 88 -7.03 -7.34 2.06
N PRO A 89 -7.44 -7.23 0.78
CA PRO A 89 -7.06 -8.18 -0.27
C PRO A 89 -5.55 -8.28 -0.50
N ILE A 90 -4.77 -7.29 -0.04
CA ILE A 90 -3.31 -7.32 -0.12
C ILE A 90 -2.71 -8.46 0.71
N GLU A 91 -3.37 -8.91 1.78
CA GLU A 91 -2.88 -10.00 2.62
C GLU A 91 -2.73 -11.30 1.82
N HIS A 92 -3.67 -11.55 0.91
CA HIS A 92 -3.59 -12.68 -0.01
C HIS A 92 -2.43 -12.53 -1.00
N LYS A 93 -2.21 -11.32 -1.54
CA LYS A 93 -1.07 -11.03 -2.43
C LYS A 93 0.27 -11.21 -1.70
N TRP A 94 0.37 -10.79 -0.44
CA TRP A 94 1.54 -11.04 0.40
C TRP A 94 1.76 -12.50 0.72
N ALA A 95 0.70 -13.26 1.00
CA ALA A 95 0.80 -14.70 1.18
C ALA A 95 1.36 -15.36 -0.09
N GLN A 96 0.91 -14.95 -1.28
CA GLN A 96 1.44 -15.41 -2.57
C GLN A 96 2.91 -15.00 -2.77
N ALA A 97 3.28 -13.74 -2.49
CA ALA A 97 4.65 -13.25 -2.55
C ALA A 97 5.59 -14.08 -1.66
N LYS A 98 5.19 -14.29 -0.40
CA LYS A 98 5.94 -15.08 0.58
C LYS A 98 6.08 -16.53 0.12
N ALA A 99 5.02 -17.14 -0.42
CA ALA A 99 5.06 -18.50 -0.94
C ALA A 99 6.03 -18.63 -2.13
N ARG A 100 5.97 -17.69 -3.08
CA ARG A 100 6.90 -17.64 -4.23
C ARG A 100 8.35 -17.48 -3.78
N ARG A 101 8.62 -16.55 -2.86
CA ARG A 101 9.97 -16.34 -2.32
C ARG A 101 10.51 -17.61 -1.66
N ARG A 102 9.68 -18.33 -0.88
CA ARG A 102 10.08 -19.62 -0.27
C ARG A 102 10.37 -20.69 -1.32
N LYS A 103 9.58 -20.75 -2.39
CA LYS A 103 9.74 -21.72 -3.47
C LYS A 103 11.00 -21.48 -4.29
N TYR A 104 11.25 -20.24 -4.71
CA TYR A 104 12.33 -19.90 -5.65
C TYR A 104 13.60 -19.37 -4.97
N ARG A 105 13.55 -19.08 -3.67
CA ARG A 105 14.67 -18.54 -2.86
C ARG A 105 15.30 -17.28 -3.49
N CYS A 106 14.49 -16.43 -4.11
CA CYS A 106 14.93 -15.19 -4.72
C CYS A 106 15.00 -14.03 -3.71
N ASP A 107 15.76 -12.99 -4.09
CA ASP A 107 15.76 -11.70 -3.41
C ASP A 107 14.47 -10.90 -3.67
N VAL A 108 14.33 -9.76 -2.99
CA VAL A 108 13.12 -8.92 -3.05
C VAL A 108 12.95 -8.31 -4.44
N ASP A 109 14.03 -7.82 -5.06
CA ASP A 109 13.95 -7.16 -6.36
C ASP A 109 13.53 -8.17 -7.43
N THR A 110 14.10 -9.38 -7.41
CA THR A 110 13.70 -10.48 -8.28
C THR A 110 12.25 -10.92 -8.05
N LEU A 111 11.79 -10.92 -6.79
CA LEU A 111 10.41 -11.29 -6.45
C LEU A 111 9.37 -10.34 -7.08
N PHE A 112 9.70 -9.04 -7.16
CA PHE A 112 8.81 -7.99 -7.66
C PHE A 112 9.13 -7.50 -9.08
N SER A 113 10.22 -7.96 -9.70
CA SER A 113 10.54 -7.67 -11.11
C SER A 113 9.77 -8.55 -12.10
N THR A 114 9.25 -9.69 -11.65
CA THR A 114 8.45 -10.58 -12.49
C THR A 114 7.09 -9.91 -12.72
N SER A 115 6.64 -9.80 -13.98
CA SER A 115 5.34 -9.23 -14.41
C SER A 115 4.09 -9.99 -13.92
N LEU A 116 4.22 -10.75 -12.82
CA LEU A 116 3.23 -11.63 -12.21
C LEU A 116 2.80 -11.14 -10.82
N PHE A 117 3.16 -9.92 -10.42
CA PHE A 117 2.66 -9.28 -9.20
C PHE A 117 1.54 -8.30 -9.51
#